data_AF-A0A832NHD5-F1
#
_entry.id   AF-A0A832NHD5-F1
#
_cell.length_a   1.000
_cell.length_b   1.000
_cell.length_c   1.000
_cell.angle_alpha   90.00
_cell.angle_beta   90.00
_cell.angle_gamma   90.00
#
_symmetry.space_group_name_H-M   'P 1'
#
loop_
_entity.id
_entity.type
_entity.pdbx_description
1 polymer ?
#
loop_
_entity_poly.entity_id
_entity_poly.type
_entity_poly.pdbx_seq_one_letter_code
_entity_poly.pdbx_strand_id
1 'polypeptide(L)' 'SLCASSPSTTLVVTARNAFRAVTTNVVEGEEAQRLVKLIDMLEDLDDVQEVYHNAEIPDSAYA' A
#
# COMPACT_ATOMS: atom_id res chain seq x y z
N SER A 1 40.33 29.03 4.23
CA SER A 1 38.92 29.45 4.31
C SER A 1 38.07 28.19 4.29
N LEU A 2 37.19 28.06 5.27
CA LEU A 2 36.27 26.93 5.40
C LEU A 2 35.20 27.05 4.31
N CYS A 3 35.10 26.02 3.47
CA CYS A 3 33.84 25.66 2.81
C CYS A 3 33.70 24.15 2.91
N ALA A 4 33.37 23.68 4.12
CA ALA A 4 32.65 22.43 4.27
C ALA A 4 31.21 22.71 3.85
N SER A 5 30.90 22.51 2.57
CA SER A 5 29.52 22.48 2.09
C SER A 5 28.90 21.17 2.56
N SER A 6 28.15 21.25 3.66
CA SER A 6 27.42 20.15 4.27
C SER A 6 26.69 19.31 3.22
N PRO A 7 26.65 17.96 3.35
CA PRO A 7 25.79 17.15 2.52
C PRO A 7 24.37 17.57 2.82
N SER A 8 23.72 18.22 1.84
CA SER A 8 22.29 18.47 1.89
C SER A 8 21.62 17.10 1.99
N THR A 9 21.21 16.71 3.19
CA THR A 9 20.42 15.52 3.44
C THR A 9 19.11 15.69 2.69
N THR A 10 19.06 15.22 1.45
CA THR A 10 17.82 15.20 0.67
C THR A 10 16.90 14.17 1.31
N LEU A 11 16.04 14.65 2.20
CA LEU A 11 14.92 13.86 2.73
C LEU A 11 13.86 13.78 1.63
N VAL A 12 13.95 12.77 0.77
CA VAL A 12 12.86 12.44 -0.14
C VAL A 12 11.81 11.67 0.68
N VAL A 13 10.80 12.38 1.17
CA VAL A 13 9.55 11.76 1.61
C VAL A 13 8.82 11.40 0.31
N THR A 14 8.58 10.12 0.09
CA THR A 14 8.12 9.51 -1.16
C THR A 14 7.03 10.33 -1.89
N ALA A 15 7.20 10.59 -3.18
CA ALA A 15 6.20 11.25 -4.02
C ALA A 15 5.65 10.23 -5.04
N ARG A 16 4.47 9.68 -4.76
CA ARG A 16 3.71 8.79 -5.65
C ARG A 16 2.25 9.21 -5.68
N ASN A 17 1.59 9.03 -6.82
CA ASN A 17 0.16 9.27 -6.94
C ASN A 17 -0.56 8.04 -6.40
N ALA A 18 -1.53 8.24 -5.50
CA ALA A 18 -2.31 7.17 -4.91
C ALA A 18 -3.80 7.46 -4.97
N PHE A 19 -4.61 6.40 -5.07
CA PHE A 19 -6.05 6.51 -4.95
C PHE A 19 -6.48 6.39 -3.50
N ARG A 20 -7.35 7.30 -3.05
CA ARG A 20 -7.93 7.27 -1.69
C ARG A 20 -9.42 7.00 -1.78
N ALA A 21 -9.86 5.90 -1.18
CA ALA A 21 -11.28 5.61 -1.05
C ALA A 21 -11.97 6.67 -0.14
N VAL A 22 -13.18 7.06 -0.52
CA VAL A 22 -14.00 8.01 0.27
C VAL A 22 -14.79 7.29 1.36
N THR A 23 -15.13 6.02 1.13
CA THR A 23 -15.89 5.16 2.05
C THR A 23 -15.13 3.85 2.27
N THR A 24 -15.39 3.18 3.39
CA THR A 24 -14.82 1.86 3.73
C THR A 24 -15.91 0.78 3.71
N ASN A 25 -15.52 -0.46 3.45
CA ASN A 25 -16.40 -1.63 3.50
C ASN A 25 -15.79 -2.71 4.41
N VAL A 26 -16.48 -3.07 5.48
CA VAL A 26 -16.00 -4.11 6.41
C VAL A 26 -16.20 -5.49 5.78
N VAL A 27 -15.14 -6.28 5.70
CA VAL A 27 -15.18 -7.66 5.21
C VAL A 27 -14.66 -8.60 6.29
N GLU A 28 -15.29 -9.75 6.46
CA GLU A 28 -14.94 -10.70 7.52
C GLU A 28 -14.94 -12.15 7.02
N GLY A 29 -14.35 -13.05 7.81
CA GLY A 29 -14.41 -14.49 7.58
C GLY A 29 -13.90 -14.91 6.21
N GLU A 30 -14.67 -15.74 5.51
CA GLU A 30 -14.29 -16.31 4.22
C GLU A 30 -14.18 -15.23 3.11
N GLU A 31 -15.00 -14.18 3.16
CA GLU A 31 -14.96 -13.10 2.18
C GLU A 31 -13.65 -12.30 2.29
N ALA A 32 -13.23 -11.99 3.51
CA ALA A 32 -11.94 -11.34 3.77
C ALA A 32 -10.77 -12.21 3.27
N GLN A 33 -10.78 -13.51 3.54
CA GLN A 33 -9.73 -14.43 3.07
C GLN A 33 -9.68 -14.54 1.55
N ARG A 34 -10.83 -14.54 0.87
CA ARG A 34 -10.89 -14.54 -0.60
C ARG A 34 -10.37 -13.23 -1.18
N LEU A 35 -10.68 -12.10 -0.55
CA LEU A 35 -10.20 -10.79 -0.98
C LEU A 35 -8.69 -10.66 -0.82
N VAL A 36 -8.12 -11.10 0.31
CA VAL A 36 -6.66 -11.11 0.54
C VAL A 36 -5.97 -11.91 -0.57
N LYS A 37 -6.40 -13.13 -0.85
CA LYS A 37 -5.83 -13.96 -1.92
C LYS A 37 -5.92 -13.31 -3.29
N LEU A 38 -7.02 -12.60 -3.58
CA LEU A 38 -7.16 -11.87 -4.85
C LEU A 38 -6.17 -10.71 -4.93
N ILE A 39 -5.99 -9.95 -3.85
CA ILE A 39 -5.04 -8.85 -3.78
C ILE A 39 -3.62 -9.40 -3.98
N ASP A 40 -3.25 -10.46 -3.26
CA ASP A 40 -1.92 -11.11 -3.39
C ASP A 40 -1.65 -11.53 -4.84
N MET A 41 -2.62 -12.19 -5.48
CA MET A 41 -2.51 -12.59 -6.89
C MET A 41 -2.34 -11.42 -7.86
N LEU A 42 -2.89 -10.25 -7.54
CA LEU A 42 -2.76 -9.05 -8.36
C LEU A 42 -1.41 -8.36 -8.11
N GLU A 43 -0.90 -8.40 -6.89
CA GLU A 43 0.41 -7.84 -6.53
C GLU A 43 1.58 -8.66 -7.11
N ASP A 44 1.38 -9.95 -7.33
CA ASP A 44 2.37 -10.83 -7.95
C ASP A 44 2.56 -10.61 -9.46
N LEU A 45 1.68 -9.85 -10.11
CA LEU A 45 1.76 -9.59 -11.56
C LEU A 45 2.74 -8.46 -11.87
N ASP A 46 3.74 -8.75 -12.73
CA ASP A 46 4.79 -7.80 -13.14
C ASP A 46 4.25 -6.49 -13.75
N ASP A 47 3.04 -6.53 -14.33
CA ASP A 47 2.40 -5.38 -14.98
C ASP A 47 1.58 -4.49 -14.02
N VAL A 48 1.31 -4.96 -12.79
CA VAL A 48 0.51 -4.25 -11.80
C VAL A 48 1.43 -3.38 -10.94
N GLN A 49 1.23 -2.05 -11.00
CA GLN A 49 2.07 -1.10 -10.26
C GLN A 49 1.65 -0.96 -8.80
N GLU A 50 0.35 -0.79 -8.53
CA GLU A 50 -0.22 -0.55 -7.20
C GLU A 50 -1.67 -1.05 -7.15
N VAL A 51 -2.08 -1.70 -6.05
CA VAL A 51 -3.44 -2.18 -5.82
C VAL A 51 -4.11 -1.33 -4.72
N TYR A 52 -5.33 -0.87 -4.98
CA TYR A 52 -6.12 -0.04 -4.06
C TYR A 52 -7.47 -0.68 -3.78
N HIS A 53 -7.84 -0.81 -2.50
CA HIS A 53 -9.15 -1.30 -2.08
C HIS A 53 -9.75 -0.41 -0.99
N ASN A 54 -11.08 -0.43 -0.90
CA ASN A 54 -11.82 0.22 0.18
C ASN A 54 -12.21 -0.75 1.31
N ALA A 55 -11.78 -2.01 1.21
CA ALA A 55 -12.10 -3.03 2.19
C ALA A 55 -11.31 -2.83 3.49
N GLU A 56 -11.99 -2.95 4.62
CA GLU A 56 -11.41 -3.02 5.96
C GLU A 56 -11.27 -4.51 6.31
N ILE A 57 -10.03 -4.99 6.26
CA ILE A 57 -9.68 -6.41 6.38
C ILE A 57 -9.14 -6.64 7.81
N PRO A 58 -9.76 -7.51 8.62
CA PRO A 58 -9.27 -7.82 9.96
C PRO A 58 -7.98 -8.66 9.88
N ASP A 59 -7.09 -8.49 10.87
CA ASP A 59 -5.82 -9.24 10.96
C ASP A 59 -6.00 -10.77 10.88
N SER A 60 -7.14 -11.27 11.34
CA SER A 60 -7.51 -12.69 11.26
C SER A 60 -7.61 -13.25 9.83
N ALA A 61 -7.74 -12.39 8.82
CA ALA A 61 -7.79 -12.79 7.42
C ALA A 61 -6.41 -13.05 6.81
N TYR A 62 -5.33 -12.59 7.45
CA TYR A 62 -3.93 -12.76 7.03
C TYR A 62 -3.20 -13.90 7.76
N ALA A 63 -3.95 -14.76 8.46
CA ALA A 63 -3.43 -15.87 9.26
C ALA A 63 -2.95 -17.08 8.43
#